data_AF-A0A7V7WGD1-F1
#
_entry.id   AF-A0A7V7WGD1-F1
#
_cell.length_a   1.000
_cell.length_b   1.000
_cell.length_c   1.000
_cell.angle_alpha   90.00
_cell.angle_beta   90.00
_cell.angle_gamma   90.00
#
_symmetry.space_group_name_H-M   'P 1'
#
loop_
_entity.id
_entity.type
_entity.pdbx_description
1 polymer ?
#
loop_
_entity_poly.entity_id
_entity_poly.type
_entity_poly.pdbx_seq_one_letter_code
_entity_poly.pdbx_strand_id
1 'polypeptide(L)'
;RAAARELAPGLGFEGREASLGRGRDLLKAFQLNLLSLALVAVFVAVFIVYNSASLSVLHRRADLAVLRALGATRLQIASAFGIEVLLLGVVSGALGILLGGALARALFGAIAQTVQNLYLAGTELRLFDDWRSGGIALGLALGASGLGALVPLAEVFSTGPAEAVRRLGYERRLRRHPLLLAGVAGLMFALAFASAGLSSIHRPAWGFVTAFAVLLGFLTLTPGVMRGALSLLTRAAGALRLGYGQIACAQIAENPYRYGVVTAALALGVALWLGVSLMIASFRGTVVDWIGTTIRGDLYLTLSDNPGNRYASFLSEDFIRDAEGLPGMARRDFLRVVPARLGDEELTLSGVELRDLMGRGQFKILAGGAATFAAPSGDAAWAAVSESFARRRGLKAGDGFRVSTEWGSWDLKVGAVLYDYTSERGIVYVERAAFAAFSGDSRIHGIALYLNDPAQAEALA
;
A
#
# COMPACT_ATOMS: atom_id res chain seq x y z
N ARG A 1 -15.62 33.23 -11.14
CA ARG A 1 -14.29 33.49 -10.53
C ARG A 1 -13.94 34.97 -10.51
N ALA A 2 -14.05 35.72 -11.62
CA ALA A 2 -13.83 37.17 -11.64
C ALA A 2 -14.82 37.95 -10.76
N ALA A 3 -16.14 37.78 -10.97
CA ALA A 3 -17.17 38.44 -10.17
C ALA A 3 -17.16 38.08 -8.66
N ALA A 4 -16.68 36.89 -8.31
CA ALA A 4 -16.57 36.45 -6.91
C ALA A 4 -15.37 37.09 -6.19
N ARG A 5 -14.29 37.41 -6.92
CA ARG A 5 -13.12 38.13 -6.38
C ARG A 5 -13.42 39.61 -6.10
N GLU A 6 -14.36 40.22 -6.84
CA GLU A 6 -14.81 41.60 -6.59
C GLU A 6 -15.68 41.72 -5.33
N LEU A 7 -16.45 40.68 -4.98
CA LEU A 7 -17.34 40.69 -3.81
C LEU A 7 -16.61 40.49 -2.47
N ALA A 8 -15.42 39.90 -2.47
CA ALA A 8 -14.61 39.70 -1.25
C ALA A 8 -13.11 39.56 -1.59
N PRO A 9 -12.35 40.68 -1.66
CA PRO A 9 -10.92 40.64 -1.88
C PRO A 9 -10.23 40.04 -0.63
N GLY A 10 -9.87 38.76 -0.70
CA GLY A 10 -9.24 38.03 0.40
C GLY A 10 -9.75 36.60 0.61
N LEU A 11 -10.86 36.21 -0.04
CA LEU A 11 -11.34 34.82 -0.01
C LEU A 11 -10.75 34.03 -1.20
N GLY A 12 -9.89 33.06 -0.88
CA GLY A 12 -9.39 32.07 -1.83
C GLY A 12 -10.52 31.15 -2.29
N PHE A 13 -11.08 31.39 -3.47
CA PHE A 13 -12.06 30.49 -4.07
C PHE A 13 -11.37 29.26 -4.69
N GLU A 14 -11.17 28.20 -3.90
CA GLU A 14 -10.96 26.88 -4.49
C GLU A 14 -12.26 26.46 -5.20
N GLY A 15 -12.20 26.34 -6.52
CA GLY A 15 -13.34 25.82 -7.28
C GLY A 15 -13.66 24.40 -6.81
N ARG A 16 -14.93 24.12 -6.51
CA ARG A 16 -15.46 22.79 -6.19
C ARG A 16 -14.92 21.69 -7.13
N GLU A 17 -14.67 22.02 -8.39
CA GLU A 17 -14.04 21.14 -9.38
C GLU A 17 -12.61 20.69 -9.04
N ALA A 18 -11.76 21.56 -8.49
CA ALA A 18 -10.39 21.21 -8.12
C ALA A 18 -10.37 20.25 -6.90
N SER A 19 -11.23 20.51 -5.90
CA SER A 19 -11.36 19.61 -4.74
C SER A 19 -12.00 18.26 -5.11
N LEU A 20 -12.99 18.26 -6.01
CA LEU A 20 -13.58 17.01 -6.53
C LEU A 20 -12.59 16.23 -7.41
N GLY A 21 -11.72 16.92 -8.16
CA GLY A 21 -10.61 16.32 -8.90
C GLY A 21 -9.65 15.56 -7.97
N ARG A 22 -9.21 16.20 -6.87
CA ARG A 22 -8.32 15.59 -5.87
C ARG A 22 -8.91 14.31 -5.26
N GLY A 23 -10.14 14.38 -4.77
CA GLY A 23 -10.79 13.21 -4.16
C GLY A 23 -10.99 12.07 -5.17
N ARG A 24 -11.24 12.39 -6.45
CA ARG A 24 -11.36 11.39 -7.52
C ARG A 24 -10.04 10.68 -7.80
N ASP A 25 -8.91 11.40 -7.84
CA ASP A 25 -7.62 10.78 -8.15
C ASP A 25 -7.11 9.89 -7.00
N LEU A 26 -7.36 10.27 -5.75
CA LEU A 26 -7.13 9.40 -4.60
C LEU A 26 -8.00 8.15 -4.64
N LEU A 27 -9.29 8.30 -4.96
CA LEU A 27 -10.19 7.16 -5.08
C LEU A 27 -9.74 6.20 -6.20
N LYS A 28 -9.29 6.74 -7.35
CA LYS A 28 -8.69 5.93 -8.42
C LYS A 28 -7.43 5.21 -7.95
N ALA A 29 -6.53 5.87 -7.23
CA ALA A 29 -5.31 5.25 -6.70
C ALA A 29 -5.64 4.10 -5.73
N PHE A 30 -6.62 4.31 -4.84
CA PHE A 30 -7.13 3.27 -3.95
C PHE A 30 -7.75 2.09 -4.71
N GLN A 31 -8.59 2.36 -5.71
CA GLN A 31 -9.16 1.33 -6.59
C GLN A 31 -8.09 0.53 -7.33
N LEU A 32 -7.05 1.19 -7.86
CA LEU A 32 -5.92 0.54 -8.51
C LEU A 32 -5.11 -0.34 -7.55
N ASN A 33 -4.95 0.09 -6.29
CA ASN A 33 -4.30 -0.72 -5.26
C ASN A 33 -5.13 -1.98 -4.95
N LEU A 34 -6.45 -1.81 -4.71
CA LEU A 34 -7.35 -2.95 -4.48
C LEU A 34 -7.38 -3.92 -5.68
N LEU A 35 -7.36 -3.38 -6.91
CA LEU A 35 -7.27 -4.20 -8.12
C LEU A 35 -5.96 -5.00 -8.15
N SER A 36 -4.83 -4.41 -7.74
CA SER A 36 -3.55 -5.12 -7.59
C SER A 36 -3.65 -6.28 -6.62
N LEU A 37 -4.19 -6.04 -5.42
CA LEU A 37 -4.35 -7.09 -4.43
C LEU A 37 -5.31 -8.19 -4.91
N ALA A 38 -6.39 -7.82 -5.62
CA ALA A 38 -7.32 -8.76 -6.21
C ALA A 38 -6.68 -9.63 -7.31
N LEU A 39 -5.89 -9.03 -8.21
CA LEU A 39 -5.18 -9.76 -9.26
C LEU A 39 -4.16 -10.75 -8.69
N VAL A 40 -3.45 -10.36 -7.63
CA VAL A 40 -2.54 -11.26 -6.91
C VAL A 40 -3.33 -12.38 -6.21
N ALA A 41 -4.48 -12.09 -5.60
CA ALA A 41 -5.32 -13.13 -4.99
C ALA A 41 -5.82 -14.14 -6.04
N VAL A 42 -6.24 -13.67 -7.23
CA VAL A 42 -6.60 -14.54 -8.36
C VAL A 42 -5.42 -15.40 -8.80
N PHE A 43 -4.21 -14.84 -8.85
CA PHE A 43 -2.99 -15.59 -9.18
C PHE A 43 -2.71 -16.71 -8.18
N VAL A 44 -2.81 -16.43 -6.88
CA VAL A 44 -2.67 -17.45 -5.83
C VAL A 44 -3.77 -18.51 -5.98
N ALA A 45 -5.02 -18.09 -6.27
CA ALA A 45 -6.14 -19.01 -6.47
C ALA A 45 -5.91 -19.96 -7.65
N VAL A 46 -5.41 -19.47 -8.79
CA VAL A 46 -5.02 -20.32 -9.95
C VAL A 46 -4.06 -21.41 -9.50
N PHE A 47 -3.10 -21.06 -8.65
CA PHE A 47 -2.09 -22.00 -8.19
C PHE A 47 -2.63 -23.03 -7.19
N ILE A 48 -3.53 -22.61 -6.30
CA ILE A 48 -4.25 -23.54 -5.40
C ILE A 48 -5.10 -24.52 -6.22
N VAL A 49 -5.83 -24.03 -7.22
CA VAL A 49 -6.62 -24.87 -8.12
C VAL A 49 -5.71 -25.83 -8.88
N TYR A 50 -4.60 -25.35 -9.44
CA TYR A 50 -3.61 -26.19 -10.10
C TYR A 50 -3.14 -27.33 -9.21
N ASN A 51 -2.72 -27.04 -7.98
CA ASN A 51 -2.25 -28.05 -7.04
C ASN A 51 -3.36 -29.08 -6.72
N SER A 52 -4.56 -28.60 -6.41
CA SER A 52 -5.73 -29.46 -6.13
C SER A 52 -6.07 -30.36 -7.32
N ALA A 53 -6.13 -29.79 -8.53
CA ALA A 53 -6.41 -30.51 -9.76
C ALA A 53 -5.33 -31.53 -10.10
N SER A 54 -4.05 -31.17 -9.97
CA SER A 54 -2.92 -32.09 -10.14
C SER A 54 -2.99 -33.28 -9.17
N LEU A 55 -3.30 -33.02 -7.89
CA LEU A 55 -3.46 -34.08 -6.89
C LEU A 55 -4.68 -34.98 -7.18
N SER A 56 -5.80 -34.40 -7.62
CA SER A 56 -6.99 -35.13 -8.02
C SER A 56 -6.71 -36.08 -9.19
N VAL A 57 -6.04 -35.57 -10.24
CA VAL A 57 -5.61 -36.39 -11.39
C VAL A 57 -4.69 -37.51 -10.91
N LEU A 58 -3.69 -37.19 -10.08
CA LEU A 58 -2.74 -38.18 -9.55
C LEU A 58 -3.42 -39.33 -8.80
N HIS A 59 -4.40 -39.06 -7.95
CA HIS A 59 -5.13 -40.10 -7.21
C HIS A 59 -6.03 -40.94 -8.12
N ARG A 60 -6.60 -40.34 -9.17
CA ARG A 60 -7.49 -41.03 -10.12
C ARG A 60 -6.78 -41.67 -11.31
N ARG A 61 -5.44 -41.56 -11.42
CA ARG A 61 -4.66 -42.08 -12.57
C ARG A 61 -4.91 -43.56 -12.87
N ALA A 62 -5.07 -44.39 -11.84
CA ALA A 62 -5.36 -45.81 -12.01
C ALA A 62 -6.74 -46.03 -12.64
N ASP A 63 -7.76 -45.34 -12.13
CA ASP A 63 -9.13 -45.41 -12.65
C ASP A 63 -9.22 -44.90 -14.09
N LEU A 64 -8.51 -43.81 -14.39
CA LEU A 64 -8.40 -43.27 -15.75
C LEU A 64 -7.74 -44.27 -16.71
N ALA A 65 -6.74 -45.04 -16.24
CA ALA A 65 -6.12 -46.08 -17.06
C ALA A 65 -7.08 -47.24 -17.35
N VAL A 66 -7.88 -47.66 -16.36
CA VAL A 66 -8.92 -48.68 -16.53
C VAL A 66 -10.00 -48.22 -17.52
N LEU A 67 -10.51 -47.00 -17.37
CA LEU A 67 -11.49 -46.43 -18.30
C LEU A 67 -10.96 -46.39 -19.74
N ARG A 68 -9.67 -46.04 -19.92
CA ARG A 68 -9.02 -46.07 -21.24
C ARG A 68 -8.84 -47.47 -21.79
N ALA A 69 -8.59 -48.47 -20.93
CA ALA A 69 -8.52 -49.87 -21.34
C ALA A 69 -9.90 -50.41 -21.78
N LEU A 70 -10.98 -49.88 -21.18
CA LEU A 70 -12.38 -50.18 -21.55
C LEU A 70 -12.87 -49.41 -22.79
N GLY A 71 -12.02 -48.56 -23.41
CA GLY A 71 -12.32 -47.86 -24.65
C GLY A 71 -12.71 -46.38 -24.51
N ALA A 72 -12.66 -45.80 -23.29
CA ALA A 72 -12.92 -44.37 -23.12
C ALA A 72 -11.88 -43.51 -23.86
N THR A 73 -12.36 -42.51 -24.59
CA THR A 73 -11.50 -41.59 -25.34
C THR A 73 -10.86 -40.53 -24.43
N ARG A 74 -9.72 -39.97 -24.85
CA ARG A 74 -9.06 -38.86 -24.10
C ARG A 74 -9.98 -37.65 -23.95
N LEU A 75 -10.83 -37.40 -24.96
CA LEU A 75 -11.76 -36.28 -24.98
C LEU A 75 -12.88 -36.47 -23.95
N GLN A 76 -13.42 -37.69 -23.79
CA GLN A 76 -14.44 -37.99 -22.78
C GLN A 76 -13.91 -37.81 -21.35
N ILE A 77 -12.66 -38.22 -21.09
CA ILE A 77 -12.04 -38.06 -19.78
C ILE A 77 -11.75 -36.58 -19.50
N ALA A 78 -11.18 -35.87 -20.48
CA ALA A 78 -10.87 -34.46 -20.35
C ALA A 78 -12.14 -33.59 -20.22
N SER A 79 -13.22 -33.92 -20.93
CA SER A 79 -14.49 -33.22 -20.81
C SER A 79 -15.14 -33.47 -19.45
N ALA A 80 -15.13 -34.71 -18.95
CA ALA A 80 -15.64 -35.02 -17.61
C ALA A 80 -14.88 -34.23 -16.52
N PHE A 81 -13.55 -34.22 -16.58
CA PHE A 81 -12.74 -33.44 -15.65
C PHE A 81 -12.94 -31.92 -15.82
N GLY A 82 -13.06 -31.45 -17.06
CA GLY A 82 -13.35 -30.03 -17.36
C GLY A 82 -14.70 -29.58 -16.80
N ILE A 83 -15.73 -30.43 -16.88
CA ILE A 83 -17.04 -30.17 -16.28
C ILE A 83 -16.94 -30.14 -14.75
N GLU A 84 -16.21 -31.08 -14.13
CA GLU A 84 -15.97 -31.07 -12.68
C GLU A 84 -15.31 -29.77 -12.22
N VAL A 85 -14.24 -29.34 -12.89
CA VAL A 85 -13.55 -28.07 -12.60
C VAL A 85 -14.48 -26.87 -12.81
N LEU A 86 -15.29 -26.87 -13.87
CA LEU A 86 -16.20 -25.78 -14.17
C LEU A 86 -17.31 -25.67 -13.12
N LEU A 87 -17.89 -26.79 -12.69
CA LEU A 87 -18.89 -26.83 -11.62
C LEU A 87 -18.31 -26.32 -10.30
N LEU A 88 -17.10 -26.78 -9.95
CA LEU A 88 -16.38 -26.28 -8.77
C LEU A 88 -16.10 -24.78 -8.89
N GLY A 89 -15.74 -24.29 -10.08
CA GLY A 89 -15.54 -22.87 -10.37
C GLY A 89 -16.81 -22.04 -10.20
N VAL A 90 -17.97 -22.54 -10.65
CA VAL A 90 -19.27 -21.88 -10.46
C VAL A 90 -19.64 -21.81 -8.97
N VAL A 91 -19.55 -22.93 -8.25
CA VAL A 91 -19.88 -22.98 -6.82
C VAL A 91 -18.96 -22.09 -6.01
N SER A 92 -17.64 -22.17 -6.27
CA SER A 92 -16.65 -21.32 -5.59
C SER A 92 -16.84 -19.85 -5.94
N GLY A 93 -17.17 -19.53 -7.20
CA GLY A 93 -17.48 -18.17 -7.64
C GLY A 93 -18.71 -17.60 -6.95
N ALA A 94 -19.80 -18.38 -6.85
CA ALA A 94 -21.02 -17.97 -6.14
C ALA A 94 -20.75 -17.71 -4.65
N LEU A 95 -20.05 -18.63 -3.98
CA LEU A 95 -19.65 -18.45 -2.58
C LEU A 95 -18.71 -17.24 -2.41
N GLY A 96 -17.76 -17.06 -3.32
CA GLY A 96 -16.83 -15.93 -3.32
C GLY A 96 -17.52 -14.58 -3.49
N ILE A 97 -18.52 -14.49 -4.38
CA ILE A 97 -19.34 -13.28 -4.56
C ILE A 97 -20.15 -12.98 -3.30
N LEU A 98 -20.77 -14.00 -2.70
CA LEU A 98 -21.55 -13.84 -1.46
C LEU A 98 -20.68 -13.35 -0.31
N LEU A 99 -19.59 -14.06 -0.01
CA LEU A 99 -18.68 -13.74 1.09
C LEU A 99 -17.93 -12.43 0.84
N GLY A 100 -17.43 -12.21 -0.38
CA GLY A 100 -16.75 -10.99 -0.78
C GLY A 100 -17.66 -9.78 -0.74
N GLY A 101 -18.92 -9.92 -1.18
CA GLY A 101 -19.93 -8.86 -1.09
C GLY A 101 -20.30 -8.52 0.35
N ALA A 102 -20.44 -9.54 1.22
CA ALA A 102 -20.69 -9.32 2.66
C ALA A 102 -19.51 -8.57 3.31
N LEU A 103 -18.27 -8.98 3.03
CA LEU A 103 -17.07 -8.33 3.54
C LEU A 103 -16.93 -6.89 3.02
N ALA A 104 -17.20 -6.66 1.73
CA ALA A 104 -17.15 -5.33 1.14
C ALA A 104 -18.15 -4.38 1.82
N ARG A 105 -19.39 -4.82 2.07
CA ARG A 105 -20.40 -4.03 2.78
C ARG A 105 -20.01 -3.73 4.23
N ALA A 106 -19.44 -4.71 4.92
CA ALA A 106 -18.97 -4.55 6.30
C ALA A 106 -17.83 -3.52 6.43
N LEU A 107 -16.88 -3.53 5.50
CA LEU A 107 -15.71 -2.64 5.53
C LEU A 107 -15.98 -1.26 4.90
N PHE A 108 -16.96 -1.17 4.00
CA PHE A 108 -17.21 0.07 3.25
C PHE A 108 -17.53 1.26 4.15
N GLY A 109 -18.29 1.06 5.23
CA GLY A 109 -18.64 2.16 6.15
C GLY A 109 -17.41 2.87 6.71
N ALA A 110 -16.44 2.11 7.23
CA ALA A 110 -15.21 2.67 7.80
C ALA A 110 -14.34 3.38 6.74
N ILE A 111 -14.25 2.82 5.53
CA ILE A 111 -13.49 3.42 4.43
C ILE A 111 -14.17 4.70 3.93
N ALA A 112 -15.49 4.64 3.71
CA ALA A 112 -16.28 5.76 3.21
C ALA A 112 -16.19 6.95 4.17
N GLN A 113 -16.37 6.72 5.47
CA GLN A 113 -16.23 7.76 6.50
C GLN A 113 -14.86 8.43 6.44
N THR A 114 -13.78 7.65 6.35
CA THR A 114 -12.42 8.19 6.30
C THR A 114 -12.21 9.06 5.06
N VAL A 115 -12.64 8.59 3.88
CA VAL A 115 -12.47 9.33 2.62
C VAL A 115 -13.35 10.58 2.58
N GLN A 116 -14.57 10.51 3.10
CA GLN A 116 -15.48 11.66 3.18
C GLN A 116 -14.92 12.75 4.09
N ASN A 117 -14.43 12.37 5.27
CA ASN A 117 -13.90 13.32 6.25
C ASN A 117 -12.63 14.02 5.75
N LEU A 118 -11.72 13.29 5.08
CA LEU A 118 -10.43 13.85 4.65
C LEU A 118 -10.50 14.56 3.29
N TYR A 119 -11.31 14.06 2.34
CA TYR A 119 -11.16 14.44 0.93
C TYR A 119 -12.45 14.93 0.26
N LEU A 120 -13.60 14.40 0.66
CA LEU A 120 -14.87 14.57 -0.03
C LEU A 120 -15.99 15.04 0.91
N ALA A 121 -15.70 16.04 1.76
CA ALA A 121 -16.67 16.59 2.69
C ALA A 121 -17.98 16.97 1.96
N GLY A 122 -19.10 16.40 2.43
CA GLY A 122 -20.43 16.61 1.85
C GLY A 122 -20.76 15.79 0.60
N THR A 123 -19.96 14.77 0.25
CA THR A 123 -20.28 13.83 -0.84
C THR A 123 -20.61 12.44 -0.28
N GLU A 124 -21.75 11.87 -0.64
CA GLU A 124 -22.08 10.48 -0.29
C GLU A 124 -21.32 9.50 -1.18
N LEU A 125 -20.46 8.68 -0.59
CA LEU A 125 -19.89 7.52 -1.27
C LEU A 125 -20.91 6.38 -1.22
N ARG A 126 -21.10 5.70 -2.36
CA ARG A 126 -21.98 4.52 -2.47
C ARG A 126 -21.20 3.34 -3.01
N LEU A 127 -21.52 2.15 -2.49
CA LEU A 127 -21.11 0.88 -3.08
C LEU A 127 -21.84 0.70 -4.40
N PHE A 128 -21.08 0.44 -5.47
CA PHE A 128 -21.63 0.02 -6.74
C PHE A 128 -22.02 -1.46 -6.66
N ASP A 129 -23.27 -1.73 -6.30
CA ASP A 129 -23.84 -3.09 -6.19
C ASP A 129 -24.56 -3.47 -7.49
N ASP A 130 -23.81 -3.48 -8.60
CA ASP A 130 -24.33 -3.83 -9.93
C ASP A 130 -24.08 -5.32 -10.23
N TRP A 131 -25.04 -5.99 -10.88
CA TRP A 131 -24.92 -7.40 -11.29
C TRP A 131 -23.69 -7.65 -12.17
N ARG A 132 -23.25 -6.62 -12.90
CA ARG A 132 -22.02 -6.65 -13.70
C ARG A 132 -20.78 -6.98 -12.86
N SER A 133 -20.70 -6.48 -11.64
CA SER A 133 -19.59 -6.76 -10.73
C SER A 133 -19.55 -8.25 -10.34
N GLY A 134 -20.73 -8.83 -10.06
CA GLY A 134 -20.89 -10.27 -9.85
C GLY A 134 -20.52 -11.08 -11.09
N GLY A 135 -20.93 -10.62 -12.28
CA GLY A 135 -20.54 -11.25 -13.55
C GLY A 135 -19.03 -11.25 -13.80
N ILE A 136 -18.34 -10.14 -13.53
CA ILE A 136 -16.88 -10.05 -13.62
C ILE A 136 -16.21 -10.98 -12.60
N ALA A 137 -16.68 -10.98 -11.35
CA ALA A 137 -16.15 -11.85 -10.31
C ALA A 137 -16.32 -13.35 -10.65
N LEU A 138 -17.49 -13.74 -11.17
CA LEU A 138 -17.74 -15.09 -11.64
C LEU A 138 -16.84 -15.44 -12.84
N GLY A 139 -16.69 -14.52 -13.79
CA GLY A 139 -15.79 -14.68 -14.93
C GLY A 139 -14.33 -14.88 -14.49
N LEU A 140 -13.86 -14.13 -13.49
CA LEU A 140 -12.52 -14.29 -12.91
C LEU A 140 -12.38 -15.64 -12.18
N ALA A 141 -13.40 -16.08 -11.44
CA ALA A 141 -13.38 -17.38 -10.76
C ALA A 141 -13.32 -18.55 -11.75
N LEU A 142 -14.12 -18.49 -12.82
CA LEU A 142 -14.11 -19.49 -13.90
C LEU A 142 -12.79 -19.46 -14.67
N GLY A 143 -12.28 -18.26 -14.99
CA GLY A 143 -10.99 -18.08 -15.64
C GLY A 143 -9.85 -18.64 -14.80
N ALA A 144 -9.83 -18.34 -13.49
CA ALA A 144 -8.83 -18.87 -12.57
C ALA A 144 -8.88 -20.40 -12.47
N SER A 145 -10.10 -20.96 -12.38
CA SER A 145 -10.32 -22.40 -12.31
C SER A 145 -9.86 -23.11 -13.59
N GLY A 146 -10.21 -22.54 -14.74
CA GLY A 146 -9.79 -23.03 -16.05
C GLY A 146 -8.27 -22.97 -16.22
N LEU A 147 -7.65 -21.82 -15.93
CA LEU A 147 -6.20 -21.63 -15.99
C LEU A 147 -5.45 -22.63 -15.10
N GLY A 148 -5.93 -22.83 -13.86
CA GLY A 148 -5.34 -23.79 -12.93
C GLY A 148 -5.44 -25.24 -13.43
N ALA A 149 -6.50 -25.58 -14.15
CA ALA A 149 -6.73 -26.91 -14.70
C ALA A 149 -6.03 -27.19 -16.03
N LEU A 150 -5.47 -26.19 -16.72
CA LEU A 150 -4.85 -26.38 -18.04
C LEU A 150 -3.73 -27.42 -18.04
N VAL A 151 -2.80 -27.34 -17.07
CA VAL A 151 -1.67 -28.27 -16.96
C VAL A 151 -2.14 -29.69 -16.61
N PRO A 152 -2.97 -29.90 -15.56
CA PRO A 152 -3.56 -31.21 -15.25
C PRO A 152 -4.36 -31.82 -16.41
N LEU A 153 -5.13 -31.01 -17.14
CA LEU A 153 -5.86 -31.45 -18.33
C LEU A 153 -4.91 -31.90 -19.44
N ALA A 154 -3.83 -31.15 -19.69
CA ALA A 154 -2.80 -31.54 -20.65
C ALA A 154 -2.07 -32.84 -20.25
N GLU A 155 -1.92 -33.12 -18.95
CA GLU A 155 -1.37 -34.39 -18.46
C GLU A 155 -2.27 -35.59 -18.83
N VAL A 156 -3.59 -35.43 -18.76
CA VAL A 156 -4.57 -36.47 -19.17
C VAL A 156 -4.42 -36.79 -20.65
N PHE A 157 -4.15 -35.78 -21.49
CA PHE A 157 -3.94 -35.99 -22.93
C PHE A 157 -2.61 -36.64 -23.28
N SER A 158 -1.56 -36.43 -22.48
CA SER A 158 -0.18 -36.82 -22.82
C SER A 158 0.26 -38.16 -22.24
N THR A 159 -0.45 -38.69 -21.24
CA THR A 159 -0.10 -39.98 -20.63
C THR A 159 -0.68 -41.17 -21.41
N GLY A 160 0.18 -42.13 -21.77
CA GLY A 160 -0.23 -43.41 -22.36
C GLY A 160 -0.77 -44.40 -21.31
N PRO A 161 -1.68 -45.34 -21.66
CA PRO A 161 -2.24 -46.31 -20.71
C PRO A 161 -1.17 -47.15 -19.99
N ALA A 162 -0.10 -47.54 -20.70
CA ALA A 162 0.99 -48.33 -20.14
C ALA A 162 1.94 -47.51 -19.23
N GLU A 163 2.06 -46.20 -19.45
CA GLU A 163 2.84 -45.29 -18.59
C GLU A 163 2.07 -44.89 -17.33
N ALA A 164 0.74 -44.95 -17.34
CA ALA A 164 -0.08 -44.69 -16.15
C ALA A 164 0.07 -45.81 -15.10
N VAL A 165 0.30 -47.05 -15.53
CA VAL A 165 0.50 -48.22 -14.65
C VAL A 165 1.96 -48.33 -14.18
N ARG A 166 2.94 -47.97 -15.02
CA ARG A 166 4.35 -47.90 -14.59
C ARG A 166 4.61 -46.56 -13.90
N ARG A 167 4.72 -46.56 -12.57
CA ARG A 167 5.09 -45.42 -11.68
C ARG A 167 6.34 -44.57 -12.09
N LEU A 168 7.01 -44.85 -13.22
CA LEU A 168 8.39 -44.46 -13.51
C LEU A 168 8.57 -43.48 -14.70
N GLY A 169 7.53 -43.15 -15.46
CA GLY A 169 7.68 -42.50 -16.78
C GLY A 169 7.96 -40.99 -16.78
N TYR A 170 7.20 -40.22 -16.00
CA TYR A 170 7.16 -38.75 -16.18
C TYR A 170 8.17 -37.98 -15.32
N GLU A 171 8.50 -38.48 -14.12
CA GLU A 171 9.45 -37.85 -13.18
C GLU A 171 10.87 -37.72 -13.78
N ARG A 172 11.20 -38.51 -14.81
CA ARG A 172 12.49 -38.44 -15.52
C ARG A 172 12.61 -37.26 -16.51
N ARG A 173 11.52 -36.70 -17.05
CA ARG A 173 11.59 -35.73 -18.16
C ARG A 173 11.95 -34.31 -17.68
N LEU A 174 11.35 -33.83 -16.59
CA LEU A 174 11.76 -32.55 -15.96
C LEU A 174 13.08 -32.64 -15.19
N ARG A 175 13.52 -33.85 -14.79
CA ARG A 175 14.82 -34.09 -14.14
C ARG A 175 16.02 -33.61 -14.97
N ARG A 176 15.88 -33.45 -16.29
CA ARG A 176 17.00 -33.15 -17.20
C ARG A 176 17.34 -31.67 -17.39
N HIS A 177 16.51 -30.71 -16.95
CA HIS A 177 16.76 -29.29 -17.26
C HIS A 177 16.63 -28.31 -16.08
N PRO A 178 17.35 -28.49 -14.96
CA PRO A 178 17.39 -27.47 -13.89
C PRO A 178 17.91 -26.12 -14.38
N LEU A 179 18.82 -26.11 -15.36
CA LEU A 179 19.35 -24.90 -15.99
C LEU A 179 18.28 -24.14 -16.80
N LEU A 180 17.33 -24.85 -17.41
CA LEU A 180 16.25 -24.21 -18.16
C LEU A 180 15.29 -23.47 -17.23
N LEU A 181 14.96 -24.07 -16.09
CA LEU A 181 14.11 -23.41 -15.08
C LEU A 181 14.81 -22.24 -14.42
N ALA A 182 16.11 -22.37 -14.14
CA ALA A 182 16.93 -21.24 -13.68
C ALA A 182 17.02 -20.13 -14.74
N GLY A 183 17.12 -20.49 -16.02
CA GLY A 183 17.09 -19.55 -17.14
C GLY A 183 15.74 -18.85 -17.28
N VAL A 184 14.63 -19.57 -17.12
CA VAL A 184 13.27 -18.99 -17.09
C VAL A 184 13.12 -18.07 -15.88
N ALA A 185 13.55 -18.48 -14.68
CA ALA A 185 13.53 -17.62 -13.50
C ALA A 185 14.36 -16.34 -13.74
N GLY A 186 15.56 -16.48 -14.29
CA GLY A 186 16.42 -15.36 -14.66
C GLY A 186 15.78 -14.42 -15.68
N LEU A 187 15.10 -14.97 -16.69
CA LEU A 187 14.33 -14.18 -17.67
C LEU A 187 13.17 -13.43 -17.01
N MET A 188 12.45 -14.07 -16.07
CA MET A 188 11.35 -13.43 -15.34
C MET A 188 11.86 -12.31 -14.43
N PHE A 189 13.01 -12.48 -13.77
CA PHE A 189 13.63 -11.40 -13.00
C PHE A 189 14.20 -10.28 -13.89
N ALA A 190 14.74 -10.61 -15.06
CA ALA A 190 15.18 -9.61 -16.04
C ALA A 190 13.99 -8.80 -16.58
N LEU A 191 12.86 -9.46 -16.88
CA LEU A 191 11.62 -8.81 -17.25
C LEU A 191 11.09 -7.92 -16.12
N ALA A 192 11.13 -8.39 -14.87
CA ALA A 192 10.77 -7.59 -13.71
C ALA A 192 11.64 -6.33 -13.60
N PHE A 193 12.96 -6.48 -13.72
CA PHE A 193 13.90 -5.36 -13.65
C PHE A 193 13.68 -4.35 -14.78
N ALA A 194 13.54 -4.83 -16.02
CA ALA A 194 13.27 -3.98 -17.18
C ALA A 194 11.93 -3.24 -17.03
N SER A 195 10.85 -3.94 -16.66
CA SER A 195 9.53 -3.33 -16.48
C SER A 195 9.46 -2.37 -15.29
N ALA A 196 10.25 -2.59 -14.24
CA ALA A 196 10.30 -1.71 -13.07
C ALA A 196 10.76 -0.30 -13.46
N GLY A 197 11.76 -0.18 -14.35
CA GLY A 197 12.24 1.12 -14.85
C GLY A 197 11.23 1.87 -15.72
N LEU A 198 10.27 1.15 -16.34
CA LEU A 198 9.17 1.75 -17.10
C LEU A 198 7.93 2.03 -16.25
N SER A 199 7.88 1.49 -15.03
CA SER A 199 6.76 1.71 -14.12
C SER A 199 6.73 3.17 -13.69
N SER A 200 5.58 3.80 -13.88
CA SER A 200 5.32 5.19 -13.49
C SER A 200 3.90 5.30 -13.01
N ILE A 201 3.61 6.33 -12.19
CA ILE A 201 2.27 6.64 -11.68
C ILE A 201 1.24 6.71 -12.83
N HIS A 202 1.67 7.20 -14.00
CA HIS A 202 0.81 7.36 -15.18
C HIS A 202 0.67 6.09 -16.03
N ARG A 203 1.46 5.04 -15.77
CA ARG A 203 1.45 3.76 -16.50
C ARG A 203 1.47 2.57 -15.53
N PRO A 204 0.40 2.38 -14.74
CA PRO A 204 0.36 1.37 -13.69
C PRO A 204 0.46 -0.07 -14.25
N ALA A 205 0.09 -0.28 -15.52
CA ALA A 205 0.20 -1.56 -16.23
C ALA A 205 1.57 -2.23 -16.06
N TRP A 206 2.66 -1.47 -16.18
CA TRP A 206 4.02 -2.00 -16.03
C TRP A 206 4.33 -2.47 -14.62
N GLY A 207 3.76 -1.83 -13.59
CA GLY A 207 3.88 -2.27 -12.21
C GLY A 207 3.26 -3.66 -11.99
N PHE A 208 2.14 -3.95 -12.65
CA PHE A 208 1.57 -5.30 -12.64
C PHE A 208 2.49 -6.29 -13.32
N VAL A 209 3.01 -5.97 -14.51
CA VAL A 209 3.97 -6.83 -15.23
C VAL A 209 5.18 -7.15 -14.34
N THR A 210 5.73 -6.14 -13.67
CA THR A 210 6.83 -6.33 -12.71
C THR A 210 6.42 -7.27 -11.58
N ALA A 211 5.29 -7.02 -10.92
CA ALA A 211 4.83 -7.83 -9.80
C ALA A 211 4.64 -9.31 -10.21
N PHE A 212 3.90 -9.56 -11.30
CA PHE A 212 3.68 -10.91 -11.82
C PHE A 212 4.97 -11.59 -12.26
N ALA A 213 5.89 -10.85 -12.88
CA ALA A 213 7.19 -11.37 -13.28
C ALA A 213 8.03 -11.80 -12.08
N VAL A 214 8.03 -11.00 -11.00
CA VAL A 214 8.66 -11.37 -9.72
C VAL A 214 8.02 -12.63 -9.12
N LEU A 215 6.68 -12.70 -9.08
CA LEU A 215 5.97 -13.87 -8.54
C LEU A 215 6.30 -15.15 -9.31
N LEU A 216 6.28 -15.09 -10.65
CA LEU A 216 6.65 -16.21 -11.51
C LEU A 216 8.14 -16.57 -11.42
N GLY A 217 9.01 -15.58 -11.24
CA GLY A 217 10.44 -15.77 -10.98
C GLY A 217 10.67 -16.59 -9.70
N PHE A 218 10.03 -16.21 -8.59
CA PHE A 218 10.11 -16.98 -7.34
C PHE A 218 9.48 -18.37 -7.47
N LEU A 219 8.35 -18.48 -8.16
CA LEU A 219 7.66 -19.76 -8.38
C LEU A 219 8.55 -20.77 -9.12
N THR A 220 9.23 -20.32 -10.17
CA THR A 220 10.14 -21.15 -10.98
C THR A 220 11.47 -21.44 -10.29
N LEU A 221 11.94 -20.54 -9.43
CA LEU A 221 13.12 -20.72 -8.59
C LEU A 221 12.91 -21.73 -7.44
N THR A 222 11.66 -21.86 -6.95
CA THR A 222 11.34 -22.62 -5.73
C THR A 222 11.85 -24.08 -5.74
N PRO A 223 11.67 -24.89 -6.81
CA PRO A 223 12.21 -26.25 -6.84
C PRO A 223 13.74 -26.31 -6.70
N GLY A 224 14.46 -25.31 -7.22
CA GLY A 224 15.91 -25.19 -7.10
C GLY A 224 16.34 -24.84 -5.68
N VAL A 225 15.70 -23.83 -5.09
CA VAL A 225 15.92 -23.44 -3.69
C VAL A 225 15.63 -24.60 -2.75
N MET A 226 14.52 -25.32 -2.99
CA MET A 226 14.13 -26.47 -2.16
C MET A 226 15.16 -27.60 -2.21
N ARG A 227 15.74 -27.90 -3.38
CA ARG A 227 16.86 -28.88 -3.47
C ARG A 227 18.05 -28.43 -2.64
N GLY A 228 18.44 -27.17 -2.73
CA GLY A 228 19.54 -26.59 -1.95
C GLY A 228 19.26 -26.69 -0.45
N ALA A 229 18.09 -26.22 -0.01
CA ALA A 229 17.67 -26.28 1.39
C ALA A 229 17.63 -27.71 1.93
N LEU A 230 17.06 -28.66 1.17
CA LEU A 230 17.01 -30.07 1.57
C LEU A 230 18.41 -30.72 1.61
N SER A 231 19.34 -30.30 0.76
CA SER A 231 20.73 -30.77 0.84
C SER A 231 21.43 -30.29 2.13
N LEU A 232 21.09 -29.11 2.64
CA LEU A 232 21.60 -28.60 3.91
C LEU A 232 20.93 -29.31 5.09
N LEU A 233 19.60 -29.50 5.03
CA LEU A 233 18.84 -30.19 6.07
C LEU A 233 19.22 -31.67 6.18
N THR A 234 19.46 -32.37 5.07
CA THR A 234 19.97 -33.74 5.10
C THR A 234 21.35 -33.82 5.76
N ARG A 235 22.26 -32.88 5.46
CA ARG A 235 23.59 -32.82 6.10
C ARG A 235 23.48 -32.53 7.60
N ALA A 236 22.62 -31.60 8.00
CA ALA A 236 22.38 -31.27 9.40
C ALA A 236 21.74 -32.44 10.17
N ALA A 237 20.74 -33.10 9.58
CA ALA A 237 20.10 -34.28 10.16
C ALA A 237 21.09 -35.45 10.33
N GLY A 238 22.00 -35.63 9.37
CA GLY A 238 23.10 -36.60 9.47
C GLY A 238 24.06 -36.28 10.62
N ALA A 239 24.44 -35.00 10.77
CA ALA A 239 25.30 -34.55 11.87
C ALA A 239 24.64 -34.76 13.25
N LEU A 240 23.32 -34.53 13.34
CA LEU A 240 22.52 -34.73 14.55
C LEU A 240 22.07 -36.20 14.76
N ARG A 241 22.47 -37.14 13.88
CA ARG A 241 22.10 -38.56 13.92
C ARG A 241 20.58 -38.82 13.90
N LEU A 242 19.81 -37.94 13.26
CA LEU A 242 18.35 -38.05 13.12
C LEU A 242 18.01 -38.90 11.88
N GLY A 243 18.08 -40.23 12.02
CA GLY A 243 17.89 -41.18 10.91
C GLY A 243 16.59 -41.01 10.13
N TYR A 244 15.44 -40.87 10.82
CA TYR A 244 14.15 -40.63 10.16
C TYR A 244 14.10 -39.27 9.44
N GLY A 245 14.76 -38.24 9.98
CA GLY A 245 14.82 -36.91 9.38
C GLY A 245 15.61 -36.92 8.07
N GLN A 246 16.70 -37.69 8.02
CA GLN A 246 17.49 -37.87 6.80
C GLN A 246 16.68 -38.58 5.70
N ILE A 247 15.96 -39.65 6.07
CA ILE A 247 15.11 -40.40 5.12
C ILE A 247 13.98 -39.51 4.60
N ALA A 248 13.30 -38.76 5.47
CA ALA A 248 12.24 -37.84 5.08
C ALA A 248 12.73 -36.76 4.10
N CYS A 249 13.88 -36.12 4.40
CA CYS A 249 14.44 -35.10 3.52
C CYS A 249 14.89 -35.70 2.18
N ALA A 250 15.45 -36.91 2.17
CA ALA A 250 15.82 -37.61 0.95
C ALA A 250 14.60 -37.90 0.06
N GLN A 251 13.48 -38.37 0.64
CA GLN A 251 12.24 -38.61 -0.10
C GLN A 251 11.68 -37.36 -0.76
N ILE A 252 11.73 -36.21 -0.09
CA ILE A 252 11.28 -34.94 -0.67
C ILE A 252 12.25 -34.48 -1.77
N ALA A 253 13.55 -34.68 -1.57
CA ALA A 253 14.60 -34.31 -2.52
C ALA A 253 14.57 -35.15 -3.81
N GLU A 254 13.98 -36.35 -3.80
CA GLU A 254 13.77 -37.17 -5.01
C GLU A 254 12.76 -36.55 -5.97
N ASN A 255 11.75 -35.83 -5.45
CA ASN A 255 10.66 -35.24 -6.24
C ASN A 255 10.48 -33.72 -6.04
N PRO A 256 11.52 -32.93 -6.31
CA PRO A 256 11.56 -31.52 -5.93
C PRO A 256 10.64 -30.64 -6.78
N TYR A 257 10.23 -31.09 -7.96
CA TYR A 257 9.24 -30.36 -8.78
C TYR A 257 7.85 -30.42 -8.18
N ARG A 258 7.43 -31.60 -7.73
CA ARG A 258 6.10 -31.82 -7.15
C ARG A 258 5.98 -31.08 -5.82
N TYR A 259 6.91 -31.32 -4.90
CA TYR A 259 6.88 -30.64 -3.60
C TYR A 259 7.25 -29.16 -3.70
N GLY A 260 8.04 -28.76 -4.71
CA GLY A 260 8.41 -27.38 -4.94
C GLY A 260 7.22 -26.53 -5.36
N VAL A 261 6.36 -27.06 -6.23
CA VAL A 261 5.07 -26.43 -6.56
C VAL A 261 4.26 -26.21 -5.29
N VAL A 262 3.97 -27.25 -4.50
CA VAL A 262 3.16 -27.12 -3.27
C VAL A 262 3.76 -26.10 -2.30
N THR A 263 5.08 -26.16 -2.11
CA THR A 263 5.80 -25.23 -1.24
C THR A 263 5.70 -23.79 -1.75
N ALA A 264 5.76 -23.58 -3.06
CA ALA A 264 5.63 -22.26 -3.66
C ALA A 264 4.22 -21.67 -3.47
N ALA A 265 3.14 -22.48 -3.50
CA ALA A 265 1.78 -22.02 -3.17
C ALA A 265 1.76 -21.38 -1.79
N LEU A 266 2.26 -22.15 -0.82
CA LEU A 266 2.23 -21.82 0.59
C LEU A 266 3.13 -20.63 0.88
N ALA A 267 4.36 -20.66 0.35
CA ALA A 267 5.31 -19.57 0.49
C ALA A 267 4.75 -18.26 -0.07
N LEU A 268 4.10 -18.30 -1.24
CA LEU A 268 3.49 -17.12 -1.84
C LEU A 268 2.35 -16.56 -0.97
N GLY A 269 1.44 -17.41 -0.50
CA GLY A 269 0.35 -16.99 0.39
C GLY A 269 0.86 -16.39 1.70
N VAL A 270 1.84 -17.04 2.33
CA VAL A 270 2.48 -16.56 3.58
C VAL A 270 3.24 -15.25 3.34
N ALA A 271 3.99 -15.14 2.24
CA ALA A 271 4.76 -13.94 1.92
C ALA A 271 3.84 -12.73 1.68
N LEU A 272 2.71 -12.93 0.99
CA LEU A 272 1.72 -11.86 0.77
C LEU A 272 1.07 -11.43 2.08
N TRP A 273 0.63 -12.39 2.90
CA TRP A 273 0.05 -12.09 4.20
C TRP A 273 1.05 -11.35 5.10
N LEU A 274 2.29 -11.82 5.17
CA LEU A 274 3.36 -11.19 5.95
C LEU A 274 3.68 -9.79 5.42
N GLY A 275 3.80 -9.63 4.10
CA GLY A 275 4.12 -8.35 3.47
C GLY A 275 3.07 -7.28 3.73
N VAL A 276 1.79 -7.61 3.54
CA VAL A 276 0.68 -6.69 3.81
C VAL A 276 0.59 -6.38 5.31
N SER A 277 0.69 -7.39 6.17
CA SER A 277 0.63 -7.21 7.63
C SER A 277 1.77 -6.33 8.14
N LEU A 278 2.99 -6.54 7.64
CA LEU A 278 4.17 -5.75 8.01
C LEU A 278 4.05 -4.30 7.51
N MET A 279 3.55 -4.10 6.29
CA MET A 279 3.30 -2.77 5.74
C MET A 279 2.27 -2.00 6.58
N ILE A 280 1.16 -2.63 6.95
CA ILE A 280 0.13 -2.00 7.80
C ILE A 280 0.68 -1.69 9.18
N ALA A 281 1.39 -2.64 9.80
CA ALA A 281 1.95 -2.48 11.14
C ALA A 281 3.01 -1.37 11.17
N SER A 282 3.92 -1.32 10.20
CA SER A 282 4.98 -0.30 10.14
C SER A 282 4.40 1.09 9.88
N PHE A 283 3.43 1.21 8.96
CA PHE A 283 2.77 2.48 8.67
C PHE A 283 2.00 2.98 9.89
N ARG A 284 1.15 2.13 10.49
CA ARG A 284 0.39 2.49 11.69
C ARG A 284 1.31 2.89 12.83
N GLY A 285 2.35 2.11 13.12
CA GLY A 285 3.31 2.40 14.17
C GLY A 285 3.97 3.76 13.96
N THR A 286 4.44 4.02 12.73
CA THR A 286 5.10 5.30 12.41
C THR A 286 4.16 6.50 12.53
N VAL A 287 2.89 6.35 12.12
CA VAL A 287 1.88 7.42 12.26
C VAL A 287 1.50 7.65 13.71
N VAL A 288 1.31 6.59 14.51
CA VAL A 288 1.01 6.70 15.94
C VAL A 288 2.15 7.38 16.69
N ASP A 289 3.39 6.99 16.40
CA ASP A 289 4.57 7.63 16.97
C ASP A 289 4.64 9.11 16.59
N TRP A 290 4.40 9.44 15.32
CA TRP A 290 4.39 10.83 14.85
C TRP A 290 3.29 11.67 15.52
N ILE A 291 2.07 11.14 15.64
CA ILE A 291 0.98 11.81 16.36
C ILE A 291 1.41 12.09 17.81
N GLY A 292 1.96 11.10 18.51
CA GLY A 292 2.39 11.27 19.91
C GLY A 292 3.57 12.23 20.11
N THR A 293 4.37 12.51 19.07
CA THR A 293 5.46 13.49 19.14
C THR A 293 5.05 14.88 18.71
N THR A 294 4.28 15.00 17.62
CA THR A 294 4.03 16.27 16.92
C THR A 294 2.67 16.88 17.24
N ILE A 295 1.68 16.06 17.61
CA ILE A 295 0.35 16.50 18.02
C ILE A 295 0.21 16.24 19.51
N ARG A 296 0.74 17.17 20.33
CA ARG A 296 0.79 17.03 21.80
C ARG A 296 -0.17 17.94 22.56
N GLY A 297 -0.94 18.80 21.88
CA GLY A 297 -1.89 19.69 22.53
C GLY A 297 -2.96 18.89 23.27
N ASP A 298 -3.31 19.33 24.48
CA ASP A 298 -4.41 18.70 25.25
C ASP A 298 -5.76 19.12 24.67
N LEU A 299 -5.86 20.36 24.19
CA LEU A 299 -7.05 20.90 23.51
C LEU A 299 -6.65 21.61 22.22
N TYR A 300 -7.40 21.37 21.15
CA TYR A 300 -7.23 22.05 19.87
C TYR A 300 -8.47 22.89 19.58
N LEU A 301 -8.30 24.21 19.58
CA LEU A 301 -9.36 25.16 19.27
C LEU A 301 -9.26 25.59 17.81
N THR A 302 -10.30 25.32 17.05
CA THR A 302 -10.47 25.72 15.65
C THR A 302 -11.94 26.03 15.39
N LEU A 303 -12.22 26.81 14.36
CA LEU A 303 -13.59 27.03 13.92
C LEU A 303 -14.14 25.78 13.21
N SER A 304 -15.44 25.52 13.39
CA SER A 304 -16.13 24.37 12.78
C SER A 304 -16.18 24.43 11.25
N ASP A 305 -15.98 25.61 10.67
CA ASP A 305 -15.89 25.84 9.23
C ASP A 305 -14.48 25.60 8.65
N ASN A 306 -13.53 25.15 9.48
CA ASN A 306 -12.21 24.68 9.07
C ASN A 306 -12.07 23.13 9.08
N PRO A 307 -12.90 22.34 8.37
CA PRO A 307 -12.81 20.88 8.43
C PRO A 307 -11.58 20.34 7.68
N GLY A 308 -10.90 19.35 8.26
CA GLY A 308 -9.96 18.47 7.56
C GLY A 308 -8.84 19.20 6.80
N ASN A 309 -8.06 20.05 7.48
CA ASN A 309 -6.99 20.89 6.92
C ASN A 309 -7.45 22.00 5.93
N ARG A 310 -8.75 22.30 5.84
CA ARG A 310 -9.23 23.47 5.11
C ARG A 310 -9.24 24.66 6.07
N TYR A 311 -8.18 25.43 6.08
CA TYR A 311 -8.08 26.60 6.94
C TYR A 311 -8.55 27.85 6.18
N ALA A 312 -9.85 28.10 6.21
CA ALA A 312 -10.50 29.19 5.48
C ALA A 312 -10.85 30.39 6.38
N SER A 313 -11.09 30.11 7.66
CA SER A 313 -11.56 31.08 8.64
C SER A 313 -10.62 31.22 9.82
N PHE A 314 -10.66 32.38 10.46
CA PHE A 314 -9.69 32.81 11.44
C PHE A 314 -10.33 32.98 12.82
N LEU A 315 -9.59 32.67 13.87
CA LEU A 315 -10.02 32.97 15.24
C LEU A 315 -9.98 34.48 15.47
N SER A 316 -11.02 35.02 16.12
CA SER A 316 -11.09 36.41 16.55
C SER A 316 -10.14 36.67 17.72
N GLU A 317 -9.50 37.84 17.78
CA GLU A 317 -8.57 38.20 18.86
C GLU A 317 -9.16 38.08 20.27
N ASP A 318 -10.44 38.44 20.44
CA ASP A 318 -11.12 38.30 21.73
C ASP A 318 -11.19 36.83 22.19
N PHE A 319 -11.57 35.92 21.28
CA PHE A 319 -11.60 34.48 21.55
C PHE A 319 -10.20 33.93 21.90
N ILE A 320 -9.15 34.42 21.22
CA ILE A 320 -7.77 34.04 21.53
C ILE A 320 -7.42 34.44 22.96
N ARG A 321 -7.72 35.70 23.34
CA ARG A 321 -7.46 36.22 24.69
C ARG A 321 -8.25 35.44 25.75
N ASP A 322 -9.49 35.08 25.46
CA ASP A 322 -10.33 34.31 26.38
C ASP A 322 -9.80 32.88 26.56
N ALA A 323 -9.37 32.23 25.47
CA ALA A 323 -8.71 30.92 25.51
C ALA A 323 -7.40 30.97 26.30
N GLU A 324 -6.65 32.07 26.19
CA GLU A 324 -5.46 32.34 27.00
C GLU A 324 -5.78 32.64 28.48
N GLY A 325 -7.03 32.96 28.80
CA GLY A 325 -7.48 33.21 30.17
C GLY A 325 -7.90 31.95 30.94
N LEU A 326 -7.90 30.78 30.28
CA LEU A 326 -8.41 29.55 30.88
C LEU A 326 -7.58 29.11 32.10
N PRO A 327 -8.22 28.73 33.21
CA PRO A 327 -7.53 28.25 34.39
C PRO A 327 -6.79 26.94 34.09
N GLY A 328 -5.59 26.77 34.66
CA GLY A 328 -4.80 25.56 34.47
C GLY A 328 -3.99 25.50 33.18
N MET A 329 -3.96 26.55 32.37
CA MET A 329 -3.15 26.61 31.15
C MET A 329 -1.63 26.69 31.46
N ALA A 330 -0.85 25.85 30.81
CA ALA A 330 0.61 25.81 30.90
C ALA A 330 1.29 26.50 29.72
N ARG A 331 0.80 26.26 28.50
CA ARG A 331 1.31 26.88 27.26
C ARG A 331 0.28 26.85 26.15
N ARG A 332 0.59 27.53 25.05
CA ARG A 332 -0.20 27.58 23.83
C ARG A 332 0.72 27.59 22.61
N ASP A 333 0.29 26.93 21.54
CA ASP A 333 0.95 27.00 20.24
C ASP A 333 -0.06 27.49 19.20
N PHE A 334 0.36 28.45 18.38
CA PHE A 334 -0.46 28.99 17.32
C PHE A 334 -0.27 28.22 16.02
N LEU A 335 -1.37 28.00 15.30
CA LEU A 335 -1.38 27.36 14.01
C LEU A 335 -1.85 28.34 12.93
N ARG A 336 -0.93 28.69 12.02
CA ARG A 336 -1.22 29.37 10.76
C ARG A 336 -0.85 28.44 9.62
N VAL A 337 -1.74 28.27 8.65
CA VAL A 337 -1.54 27.34 7.53
C VAL A 337 -2.07 27.98 6.26
N VAL A 338 -1.23 28.10 5.25
CA VAL A 338 -1.58 28.78 3.99
C VAL A 338 -1.08 27.96 2.80
N PRO A 339 -1.81 27.97 1.67
CA PRO A 339 -1.32 27.37 0.45
C PRO A 339 -0.12 28.17 -0.08
N ALA A 340 0.91 27.46 -0.54
CA ALA A 340 2.05 28.05 -1.23
C ALA A 340 2.43 27.19 -2.44
N ARG A 341 3.30 27.71 -3.30
CA ARG A 341 3.76 27.01 -4.50
C ARG A 341 5.27 27.06 -4.63
N LEU A 342 5.83 26.02 -5.23
CA LEU A 342 7.23 26.01 -5.68
C LEU A 342 7.27 25.55 -7.14
N GLY A 343 7.42 26.51 -8.05
CA GLY A 343 7.14 26.30 -9.47
C GLY A 343 5.65 25.98 -9.67
N ASP A 344 5.37 24.86 -10.33
CA ASP A 344 3.99 24.42 -10.64
C ASP A 344 3.34 23.55 -9.56
N GLU A 345 4.07 23.14 -8.51
CA GLU A 345 3.50 22.31 -7.45
C GLU A 345 2.99 23.15 -6.28
N GLU A 346 1.85 22.72 -5.74
CA GLU A 346 1.26 23.25 -4.52
C GLU A 346 1.83 22.54 -3.30
N LEU A 347 2.16 23.30 -2.26
CA LEU A 347 2.60 22.84 -0.96
C LEU A 347 1.88 23.62 0.14
N THR A 348 2.04 23.16 1.39
CA THR A 348 1.50 23.86 2.56
C THR A 348 2.60 24.62 3.26
N LEU A 349 2.41 25.92 3.48
CA LEU A 349 3.29 26.74 4.31
C LEU A 349 2.60 26.95 5.66
N SER A 350 3.29 26.69 6.76
CA SER A 350 2.73 26.81 8.10
C SER A 350 3.61 27.71 8.98
N GLY A 351 2.98 28.71 9.58
CA GLY A 351 3.59 29.59 10.58
C GLY A 351 3.29 29.03 11.98
N VAL A 352 4.36 28.65 12.68
CA VAL A 352 4.31 28.09 14.04
C VAL A 352 5.44 28.67 14.88
N GLU A 353 5.43 28.43 16.20
CA GLU A 353 6.54 28.81 17.09
C GLU A 353 7.70 27.83 16.94
N LEU A 354 8.27 27.80 15.73
CA LEU A 354 9.13 26.74 15.22
C LEU A 354 10.35 26.49 16.12
N ARG A 355 11.02 27.55 16.57
CA ARG A 355 12.18 27.43 17.47
C ARG A 355 11.84 26.75 18.80
N ASP A 356 10.71 27.11 19.40
CA ASP A 356 10.26 26.54 20.67
C ASP A 356 9.87 25.06 20.50
N LEU A 357 9.09 24.75 19.46
CA LEU A 357 8.68 23.38 19.12
C LEU A 357 9.89 22.46 18.85
N MET A 358 10.90 22.97 18.13
CA MET A 358 12.14 22.27 17.86
C MET A 358 12.96 22.05 19.14
N GLY A 359 13.05 23.07 20.01
CA GLY A 359 13.76 22.99 21.29
C GLY A 359 13.15 21.96 22.25
N ARG A 360 11.82 21.76 22.19
CA ARG A 360 11.09 20.77 22.99
C ARG A 360 11.07 19.36 22.40
N GLY A 361 11.65 19.16 21.22
CA GLY A 361 11.65 17.87 20.53
C GLY A 361 10.25 17.42 20.07
N GLN A 362 9.35 18.35 19.76
CA GLN A 362 8.01 18.01 19.22
C GLN A 362 8.06 17.57 17.74
N PHE A 363 9.21 17.72 17.09
CA PHE A 363 9.45 17.19 15.76
C PHE A 363 10.46 16.05 15.79
N LYS A 364 10.16 14.98 15.05
CA LYS A 364 11.13 13.94 14.76
C LYS A 364 11.99 14.38 13.58
N ILE A 365 13.25 14.71 13.86
CA ILE A 365 14.17 15.31 12.90
C ILE A 365 14.95 14.21 12.17
N LEU A 366 15.01 14.30 10.84
CA LEU A 366 15.81 13.43 9.98
C LEU A 366 17.19 14.02 9.69
N ALA A 367 17.26 15.34 9.46
CA ALA A 367 18.49 16.07 9.17
C ALA A 367 18.40 17.52 9.64
N GLY A 368 19.53 18.12 10.03
CA GLY A 368 19.57 19.45 10.66
C GLY A 368 19.23 19.38 12.15
N GLY A 369 18.82 20.51 12.73
CA GLY A 369 18.47 20.55 14.16
C GLY A 369 18.15 21.95 14.69
N ALA A 370 17.77 22.02 15.97
CA ALA A 370 17.41 23.27 16.65
C ALA A 370 18.55 24.31 16.61
N ALA A 371 19.81 23.87 16.69
CA ALA A 371 20.99 24.74 16.62
C ALA A 371 21.07 25.51 15.28
N THR A 372 20.57 24.94 14.18
CA THR A 372 20.54 25.63 12.87
C THR A 372 19.65 26.86 12.92
N PHE A 373 18.51 26.78 13.61
CA PHE A 373 17.55 27.89 13.72
C PHE A 373 18.02 29.03 14.63
N ALA A 374 19.03 28.77 15.48
CA ALA A 374 19.70 29.77 16.29
C ALA A 374 20.77 30.56 15.51
N ALA A 375 21.30 30.00 14.42
CA ALA A 375 22.27 30.68 13.57
C ALA A 375 21.61 31.77 12.70
N PRO A 376 22.32 32.86 12.35
CA PRO A 376 21.81 33.85 11.42
C PRO A 376 21.56 33.21 10.05
N SER A 377 20.37 33.46 9.49
CA SER A 377 19.94 32.89 8.20
C SER A 377 20.38 33.72 6.99
N GLY A 378 21.05 34.85 7.20
CA GLY A 378 21.31 35.85 6.17
C GLY A 378 20.02 36.57 5.75
N ASP A 379 19.85 36.79 4.46
CA ASP A 379 18.66 37.46 3.89
C ASP A 379 17.45 36.51 3.74
N ALA A 380 17.65 35.20 3.85
CA ALA A 380 16.58 34.20 3.78
C ALA A 380 16.04 33.88 5.18
N ALA A 381 14.81 33.39 5.30
CA ALA A 381 14.29 32.86 6.57
C ALA A 381 14.55 31.36 6.70
N TRP A 382 14.83 30.88 7.91
CA TRP A 382 14.92 29.44 8.17
C TRP A 382 13.55 28.77 8.08
N ALA A 383 13.52 27.61 7.44
CA ALA A 383 12.34 26.77 7.33
C ALA A 383 12.66 25.31 7.70
N ALA A 384 11.73 24.64 8.38
CA ALA A 384 11.77 23.20 8.54
C ALA A 384 10.83 22.56 7.52
N VAL A 385 11.28 21.53 6.81
CA VAL A 385 10.52 20.95 5.70
C VAL A 385 10.21 19.48 5.95
N SER A 386 9.08 19.00 5.47
CA SER A 386 8.76 17.58 5.55
C SER A 386 9.71 16.72 4.71
N GLU A 387 9.98 15.49 5.16
CA GLU A 387 10.80 14.52 4.43
C GLU A 387 10.24 14.26 3.02
N SER A 388 8.91 14.17 2.89
CA SER A 388 8.22 13.96 1.61
C SER A 388 8.50 15.10 0.62
N PHE A 389 8.56 16.34 1.09
CA PHE A 389 8.89 17.51 0.28
C PHE A 389 10.38 17.50 -0.10
N ALA A 390 11.26 17.34 0.89
CA ALA A 390 12.70 17.34 0.69
C ALA A 390 13.14 16.27 -0.33
N ARG A 391 12.62 15.04 -0.21
CA ARG A 391 12.95 13.94 -1.13
C ARG A 391 12.47 14.20 -2.56
N ARG A 392 11.25 14.71 -2.75
CA ARG A 392 10.73 15.02 -4.08
C ARG A 392 11.51 16.12 -4.78
N ARG A 393 11.99 17.10 -4.02
CA ARG A 393 12.73 18.25 -4.56
C ARG A 393 14.25 18.09 -4.51
N GLY A 394 14.74 16.99 -3.97
CA GLY A 394 16.17 16.75 -3.79
C GLY A 394 16.82 17.76 -2.83
N LEU A 395 16.04 18.42 -1.97
CA LEU A 395 16.52 19.42 -1.02
C LEU A 395 17.18 18.75 0.18
N LYS A 396 18.27 19.35 0.65
CA LYS A 396 19.01 18.96 1.85
C LYS A 396 19.05 20.12 2.84
N ALA A 397 19.41 19.80 4.08
CA ALA A 397 19.67 20.83 5.09
C ALA A 397 20.77 21.79 4.61
N GLY A 398 20.49 23.09 4.67
CA GLY A 398 21.35 24.15 4.16
C GLY A 398 20.94 24.70 2.80
N ASP A 399 20.14 23.98 2.01
CA ASP A 399 19.73 24.43 0.68
C ASP A 399 18.73 25.58 0.76
N GLY A 400 18.85 26.55 -0.16
CA GLY A 400 17.89 27.64 -0.34
C GLY A 400 16.82 27.28 -1.37
N PHE A 401 15.59 27.72 -1.14
CA PHE A 401 14.48 27.54 -2.06
C PHE A 401 13.50 28.71 -1.97
N ARG A 402 12.83 29.01 -3.07
CA ARG A 402 11.87 30.12 -3.17
C ARG A 402 10.45 29.60 -3.28
N VAL A 403 9.60 30.02 -2.36
CA VAL A 403 8.16 29.71 -2.38
C VAL A 403 7.36 30.92 -2.85
N SER A 404 6.34 30.69 -3.66
CA SER A 404 5.39 31.71 -4.08
C SER A 404 4.11 31.58 -3.26
N THR A 405 3.71 32.67 -2.64
CA THR A 405 2.49 32.80 -1.83
C THR A 405 1.58 33.86 -2.43
N GLU A 406 0.41 34.08 -1.83
CA GLU A 406 -0.48 35.18 -2.23
C GLU A 406 0.13 36.58 -1.99
N TRP A 407 1.06 36.70 -1.03
CA TRP A 407 1.77 37.95 -0.71
C TRP A 407 3.04 38.18 -1.54
N GLY A 408 3.41 37.22 -2.40
CA GLY A 408 4.59 37.29 -3.23
C GLY A 408 5.55 36.13 -3.01
N SER A 409 6.77 36.28 -3.53
CA SER A 409 7.81 35.26 -3.43
C SER A 409 8.63 35.42 -2.16
N TRP A 410 8.90 34.33 -1.45
CA TRP A 410 9.66 34.29 -0.22
C TRP A 410 10.87 33.35 -0.33
N ASP A 411 12.04 33.87 -0.02
CA ASP A 411 13.28 33.10 0.01
C ASP A 411 13.47 32.41 1.38
N LEU A 412 13.50 31.08 1.34
CA LEU A 412 13.62 30.22 2.50
C LEU A 412 14.88 29.37 2.41
N LYS A 413 15.39 28.95 3.57
CA LYS A 413 16.53 28.04 3.68
C LYS A 413 16.17 26.85 4.56
N VAL A 414 16.50 25.65 4.11
CA VAL A 414 16.20 24.42 4.85
C VAL A 414 17.07 24.33 6.11
N GLY A 415 16.49 24.60 7.27
CA GLY A 415 17.14 24.47 8.58
C GLY A 415 17.08 23.05 9.15
N ALA A 416 15.99 22.34 8.85
CA ALA A 416 15.81 20.94 9.22
C ALA A 416 14.86 20.21 8.25
N VAL A 417 15.04 18.89 8.14
CA VAL A 417 14.12 17.97 7.50
C VAL A 417 13.46 17.13 8.59
N LEU A 418 12.14 17.08 8.61
CA LEU A 418 11.35 16.44 9.67
C LEU A 418 10.36 15.41 9.13
N TYR A 419 10.03 14.41 9.96
CA TYR A 419 8.91 13.51 9.67
C TYR A 419 7.61 14.26 9.90
N ASP A 420 6.81 14.38 8.83
CA ASP A 420 5.51 15.01 8.90
C ASP A 420 4.55 14.37 7.89
N TYR A 421 3.39 13.95 8.39
CA TYR A 421 2.35 13.26 7.64
C TYR A 421 1.07 14.09 7.50
N THR A 422 1.08 15.39 7.83
CA THR A 422 -0.08 16.28 7.69
C THR A 422 -0.49 16.50 6.23
N SER A 423 0.49 16.51 5.32
CA SER A 423 0.27 16.84 3.90
C SER A 423 1.03 15.89 2.98
N GLU A 424 0.30 15.25 2.07
CA GLU A 424 0.88 14.42 1.00
C GLU A 424 1.72 15.24 0.03
N ARG A 425 1.46 16.54 -0.13
CA ARG A 425 2.17 17.47 -1.03
C ARG A 425 3.38 18.13 -0.37
N GLY A 426 3.54 17.91 0.92
CA GLY A 426 4.65 18.44 1.70
C GLY A 426 4.26 19.70 2.44
N ILE A 427 4.89 19.88 3.60
CA ILE A 427 4.68 21.03 4.47
C ILE A 427 6.02 21.71 4.76
N VAL A 428 5.99 23.03 4.81
CA VAL A 428 7.10 23.91 5.14
C VAL A 428 6.70 24.70 6.37
N TYR A 429 7.39 24.48 7.48
CA TYR A 429 7.22 25.22 8.71
C TYR A 429 8.20 26.39 8.75
N VAL A 430 7.70 27.55 9.17
CA VAL A 430 8.48 28.77 9.37
C VAL A 430 8.14 29.37 10.72
N GLU A 431 9.07 30.16 11.26
CA GLU A 431 8.84 30.90 12.49
C GLU A 431 7.67 31.89 12.29
N ARG A 432 6.68 31.86 13.19
CA ARG A 432 5.47 32.67 13.09
C ARG A 432 5.76 34.16 12.97
N ALA A 433 6.74 34.66 13.73
CA ALA A 433 7.15 36.06 13.65
C ALA A 433 7.71 36.43 12.27
N ALA A 434 8.50 35.54 11.65
CA ALA A 434 9.02 35.75 10.30
C ALA A 434 7.91 35.68 9.24
N PHE A 435 6.95 34.76 9.42
CA PHE A 435 5.76 34.69 8.57
C PHE A 435 4.94 35.98 8.62
N ALA A 436 4.61 36.47 9.82
CA ALA A 436 3.82 37.69 10.00
C ALA A 436 4.53 38.93 9.45
N ALA A 437 5.86 39.02 9.60
CA ALA A 437 6.65 40.10 9.02
C ALA A 437 6.65 40.09 7.48
N PHE A 438 6.65 38.90 6.87
CA PHE A 438 6.60 38.74 5.41
C PHE A 438 5.20 39.00 4.83
N SER A 439 4.16 38.43 5.43
CA SER A 439 2.78 38.51 4.93
C SER A 439 2.06 39.80 5.31
N GLY A 440 2.49 40.47 6.38
CA GLY A 440 1.71 41.52 7.03
C GLY A 440 0.43 41.02 7.71
N ASP A 441 0.28 39.70 7.86
CA ASP A 441 -0.92 39.03 8.38
C ASP A 441 -0.59 38.21 9.63
N SER A 442 -1.11 38.65 10.77
CA SER A 442 -0.95 38.03 12.08
C SER A 442 -2.10 37.11 12.49
N ARG A 443 -3.15 36.99 11.66
CA ARG A 443 -4.34 36.19 11.99
C ARG A 443 -3.99 34.70 12.06
N ILE A 444 -4.71 33.96 12.88
CA ILE A 444 -4.45 32.53 13.13
C ILE A 444 -5.67 31.67 12.80
N HIS A 445 -5.42 30.41 12.46
CA HIS A 445 -6.47 29.45 12.12
C HIS A 445 -6.86 28.55 13.30
N GLY A 446 -5.92 28.28 14.21
CA GLY A 446 -6.16 27.46 15.37
C GLY A 446 -5.15 27.70 16.49
N ILE A 447 -5.49 27.21 17.68
CA ILE A 447 -4.62 27.22 18.86
C ILE A 447 -4.58 25.82 19.44
N ALA A 448 -3.39 25.30 19.72
CA ALA A 448 -3.19 24.14 20.57
C ALA A 448 -2.92 24.62 22.00
N LEU A 449 -3.77 24.24 22.94
CA LEU A 449 -3.60 24.54 24.36
C LEU A 449 -3.02 23.33 25.07
N TYR A 450 -2.16 23.61 26.05
CA TYR A 450 -1.58 22.61 26.92
C TYR A 450 -1.84 23.00 28.36
N LEU A 451 -2.35 22.06 29.13
CA LEU A 451 -2.77 22.24 30.50
C LEU A 451 -1.66 21.75 31.43
N ASN A 452 -1.63 22.27 32.65
CA ASN A 452 -0.75 21.77 33.71
C ASN A 452 -1.17 20.34 34.13
N ASP A 453 -2.46 20.05 34.02
CA ASP A 453 -3.05 18.73 34.23
C ASP A 453 -3.90 18.34 33.01
N PRO A 454 -3.42 17.44 32.13
CA PRO A 454 -4.14 16.98 30.96
C PRO A 454 -5.52 16.37 31.26
N ALA A 455 -5.74 15.85 32.48
CA ALA A 455 -7.04 15.27 32.85
C ALA A 455 -8.18 16.31 32.89
N GLN A 456 -7.85 17.60 32.95
CA GLN A 456 -8.83 18.69 32.95
C GLN A 456 -9.34 19.04 31.55
N ALA A 457 -8.72 18.50 30.50
CA ALA A 457 -9.08 18.81 29.11
C ALA A 457 -10.55 18.45 28.80
N GLU A 458 -11.02 17.28 29.25
CA GLU A 458 -12.40 16.82 28.97
C GLU A 458 -13.46 17.64 29.70
N ALA A 459 -13.13 18.26 30.84
CA ALA A 459 -14.04 19.14 31.57
C ALA A 459 -14.11 20.56 30.97
N LEU A 460 -13.08 20.94 30.20
CA LEU A 460 -12.97 22.25 29.54
C LEU A 460 -13.48 22.23 28.09
N ALA A 461 -13.53 21.06 27.45
CA ALA A 461 -14.08 20.82 26.11
C ALA A 461 -15.62 20.75 26.13
#